data_AF-A0A233HH12-F1
#
_entry.id   AF-A0A233HH12-F1
#
_cell.length_a   1.000
_cell.length_b   1.000
_cell.length_c   1.000
_cell.angle_alpha   90.00
_cell.angle_beta   90.00
_cell.angle_gamma   90.00
#
_symmetry.space_group_name_H-M   'P 1'
#
loop_
_entity.id
_entity.type
_entity.pdbx_description
1 polymer ?
#
loop_
_entity_poly.entity_id
_entity_poly.type
_entity_poly.pdbx_seq_one_letter_code
_entity_poly.pdbx_strand_id
1 'polypeptide(L)'
;MTERVNPWLERSIANLVPLSTADIFSDACKEWVFSGEVVDYGEATEQCELCEHDELRYHFLIENGGNSNKLWVGSSCILRFEEIVVLDENKRELLDQKERKKVLDKALKAKQIDASLDPLRALWKVAFEKRSTIHNMALEIKDGKSLPPDSLRILFELMDKHHIDFRANDYSVNLRSEFDQFQLSYMPKDMQKKIWLCMSKQQKNKFRERLGF
;
A
#
# COMPACT_ATOMS: atom_id res chain seq x y z
N MET A 1 8.60 -31.85 29.42
CA MET A 1 7.64 -30.86 28.90
C MET A 1 8.24 -30.36 27.60
N THR A 2 7.72 -30.77 26.45
CA THR A 2 8.16 -30.22 25.16
C THR A 2 7.65 -28.79 25.09
N GLU A 3 8.54 -27.82 25.24
CA GLU A 3 8.23 -26.42 24.95
C GLU A 3 7.59 -26.36 23.57
N ARG A 4 6.38 -25.80 23.49
CA ARG A 4 5.76 -25.49 22.21
C ARG A 4 6.54 -24.32 21.63
N VAL A 5 7.61 -24.63 20.91
CA VAL A 5 8.36 -23.62 20.18
C VAL A 5 7.43 -23.03 19.13
N ASN A 6 7.40 -21.70 19.04
CA ASN A 6 6.51 -21.00 18.14
C ASN A 6 6.99 -21.22 16.70
N PRO A 7 6.23 -21.89 15.80
CA PRO A 7 6.69 -22.19 14.45
C PRO A 7 7.13 -20.93 13.68
N TRP A 8 6.47 -19.81 13.97
CA TRP A 8 6.80 -18.51 13.40
C TRP A 8 8.23 -18.04 13.78
N LEU A 9 8.64 -18.27 15.03
CA LEU A 9 9.98 -17.95 15.50
C LEU A 9 11.01 -18.90 14.89
N GLU A 10 10.72 -20.21 14.81
CA GLU A 10 11.62 -21.19 14.22
C GLU A 10 11.93 -20.87 12.75
N ARG A 11 10.90 -20.56 11.95
CA ARG A 11 11.09 -20.14 10.55
C ARG A 11 11.89 -18.85 10.44
N SER A 12 11.56 -17.87 11.28
CA SER A 12 12.29 -16.60 11.27
C SER A 12 13.78 -16.78 11.61
N ILE A 13 14.11 -17.66 12.55
CA ILE A 13 15.50 -18.02 12.87
C ILE A 13 16.17 -18.69 11.67
N ALA A 14 15.53 -19.71 11.09
CA ALA A 14 16.06 -20.49 9.98
C ALA A 14 16.31 -19.64 8.73
N ASN A 15 15.53 -18.58 8.51
CA ASN A 15 15.62 -17.74 7.32
C ASN A 15 16.53 -16.52 7.52
N LEU A 16 16.59 -15.96 8.74
CA LEU A 16 17.36 -14.74 9.01
C LEU A 16 18.82 -15.02 9.42
N VAL A 17 19.04 -15.97 10.34
CA VAL A 17 20.38 -16.21 10.91
C VAL A 17 21.41 -16.62 9.85
N PRO A 18 21.11 -17.54 8.90
CA PRO A 18 22.08 -17.90 7.85
C PRO A 18 22.45 -16.75 6.91
N LEU A 19 21.64 -15.68 6.88
CA LEU A 19 21.87 -14.48 6.09
C LEU A 19 22.50 -13.34 6.90
N SER A 20 22.78 -13.57 8.19
CA SER A 20 23.39 -12.63 9.12
C SER A 20 24.84 -12.98 9.42
N THR A 21 25.54 -12.03 10.05
CA THR A 21 26.89 -12.27 10.59
C THR A 21 26.82 -12.88 12.00
N ALA A 22 25.84 -12.47 12.80
CA ALA A 22 25.60 -13.04 14.12
C ALA A 22 24.85 -14.38 14.07
N ASP A 23 25.29 -15.32 14.91
CA ASP A 23 24.66 -16.65 15.06
C ASP A 23 23.46 -16.63 16.03
N ILE A 24 23.33 -15.58 16.83
CA ILE A 24 22.24 -15.40 17.80
C ILE A 24 21.15 -14.57 17.15
N PHE A 25 19.93 -15.11 17.06
CA PHE A 25 18.81 -14.47 16.36
C PHE A 25 18.54 -13.01 16.79
N SER A 26 18.56 -12.69 18.07
CA SER A 26 18.33 -11.32 18.55
C SER A 26 19.42 -10.34 18.08
N ASP A 27 20.67 -10.80 17.98
CA ASP A 27 21.77 -9.98 17.48
C ASP A 27 21.77 -9.92 15.96
N ALA A 28 21.41 -11.02 15.31
CA ALA A 28 21.19 -11.09 13.88
C ALA A 28 20.14 -10.06 13.44
N CYS A 29 18.98 -9.98 14.12
CA CYS A 29 17.93 -9.00 13.84
C CYS A 29 18.42 -7.54 13.85
N LYS A 30 19.36 -7.17 14.73
CA LYS A 30 19.93 -5.80 14.82
C LYS A 30 20.73 -5.41 13.58
N GLU A 31 21.18 -6.38 12.80
CA GLU A 31 21.88 -6.14 11.53
C GLU A 31 20.92 -5.72 10.42
N TRP A 32 19.61 -5.97 10.58
CA TRP A 32 18.61 -5.74 9.55
C TRP A 32 17.89 -4.41 9.75
N VAL A 33 17.82 -3.63 8.68
CA VAL A 33 17.20 -2.31 8.66
C VAL A 33 16.07 -2.29 7.64
N PHE A 34 14.91 -1.77 8.01
CA PHE A 34 13.86 -1.46 7.05
C PHE A 34 14.34 -0.35 6.10
N SER A 35 14.40 -0.68 4.80
CA SER A 35 14.94 0.21 3.76
C SER A 35 14.02 1.37 3.37
N GLY A 36 12.73 1.29 3.72
CA GLY A 36 11.70 2.19 3.21
C GLY A 36 10.96 1.65 1.97
N GLU A 37 11.51 0.63 1.30
CA GLU A 37 10.92 0.06 0.10
C GLU A 37 9.76 -0.88 0.42
N VAL A 38 8.69 -0.75 -0.38
CA VAL A 38 7.46 -1.54 -0.25
C VAL A 38 7.01 -2.00 -1.64
N VAL A 39 6.58 -3.25 -1.74
CA VAL A 39 5.94 -3.80 -2.94
C VAL A 39 4.47 -4.09 -2.65
N ASP A 40 3.58 -3.67 -3.56
CA ASP A 40 2.18 -4.07 -3.59
C ASP A 40 1.99 -5.06 -4.74
N TYR A 41 1.77 -6.33 -4.42
CA TYR A 41 1.49 -7.38 -5.41
C TYR A 41 0.04 -7.33 -5.89
N GLY A 42 -0.80 -6.54 -5.21
CA GLY A 42 -2.18 -6.28 -5.54
C GLY A 42 -3.18 -7.28 -5.00
N GLU A 43 -2.81 -8.56 -4.97
CA GLU A 43 -3.57 -9.62 -4.32
C GLU A 43 -2.75 -10.23 -3.18
N ALA A 44 -3.44 -10.87 -2.24
CA ALA A 44 -2.82 -11.52 -1.08
C ALA A 44 -2.33 -12.92 -1.44
N THR A 45 -1.26 -13.00 -2.25
CA THR A 45 -0.73 -14.27 -2.79
C THR A 45 0.68 -14.60 -2.34
N GLU A 46 1.40 -13.63 -1.78
CA GLU A 46 2.81 -13.81 -1.50
C GLU A 46 3.06 -14.37 -0.10
N GLN A 47 4.24 -14.99 0.05
CA GLN A 47 4.70 -15.53 1.31
C GLN A 47 5.79 -14.64 1.90
N CYS A 48 5.74 -14.43 3.21
CA CYS A 48 6.79 -13.72 3.95
C CYS A 48 8.11 -14.50 3.89
N GLU A 49 9.19 -13.88 3.40
CA GLU A 49 10.50 -14.55 3.32
C GLU A 49 11.14 -14.78 4.70
N LEU A 50 10.65 -14.10 5.75
CA LEU A 50 11.13 -14.30 7.11
C LEU A 50 10.37 -15.42 7.83
N CYS A 51 9.06 -15.28 7.97
CA CYS A 51 8.26 -16.19 8.80
C CYS A 51 7.46 -17.25 8.03
N GLU A 52 7.53 -17.25 6.70
CA GLU A 52 6.80 -18.15 5.79
C GLU A 52 5.28 -18.10 5.94
N HIS A 53 4.73 -17.03 6.54
CA HIS A 53 3.28 -16.82 6.54
C HIS A 53 2.82 -16.39 5.13
N ASP A 54 1.83 -17.09 4.60
CA ASP A 54 1.23 -16.86 3.28
C ASP A 54 0.25 -15.68 3.28
N GLU A 55 -0.35 -15.41 2.12
CA GLU A 55 -1.41 -14.42 1.92
C GLU A 55 -1.00 -12.98 2.23
N LEU A 56 0.26 -12.62 1.95
CA LEU A 56 0.73 -11.25 1.97
C LEU A 56 0.44 -10.57 0.64
N ARG A 57 -0.23 -9.40 0.71
CA ARG A 57 -0.34 -8.47 -0.42
C ARG A 57 0.84 -7.51 -0.50
N TYR A 58 1.41 -7.18 0.66
CA TYR A 58 2.45 -6.17 0.78
C TYR A 58 3.71 -6.75 1.40
N HIS A 59 4.84 -6.50 0.75
CA HIS A 59 6.15 -6.78 1.30
C HIS A 59 6.91 -5.50 1.62
N PHE A 60 7.65 -5.56 2.71
CA PHE A 60 8.52 -4.51 3.21
C PHE A 60 9.95 -5.04 3.13
N LEU A 61 10.83 -4.31 2.47
CA LEU A 61 12.22 -4.73 2.30
C LEU A 61 13.03 -4.41 3.55
N ILE A 62 13.59 -5.43 4.17
CA ILE A 62 14.67 -5.29 5.14
C ILE A 62 15.99 -5.68 4.50
N GLU A 63 17.05 -4.95 4.83
CA GLU A 63 18.39 -5.17 4.29
C GLU A 63 19.37 -5.34 5.45
N ASN A 64 20.28 -6.30 5.31
CA ASN A 64 21.37 -6.49 6.27
C ASN A 64 22.46 -5.45 6.00
N GLY A 65 22.74 -4.61 7.00
CA GLY A 65 23.72 -3.52 6.93
C GLY A 65 25.18 -3.98 6.79
N GLY A 66 25.48 -5.25 7.08
CA GLY A 66 26.83 -5.82 7.06
C GLY A 66 27.18 -6.61 5.79
N ASN A 67 26.19 -7.18 5.08
CA ASN A 67 26.48 -8.13 3.99
C ASN A 67 25.55 -8.01 2.75
N SER A 68 24.78 -6.93 2.63
CA SER A 68 23.90 -6.65 1.47
C SER A 68 22.79 -7.67 1.23
N ASN A 69 22.60 -8.66 2.10
CA ASN A 69 21.47 -9.58 2.02
C ASN A 69 20.16 -8.83 2.23
N LYS A 70 19.09 -9.35 1.62
CA LYS A 70 17.78 -8.71 1.58
C LYS A 70 16.69 -9.74 1.85
N LEU A 71 15.62 -9.30 2.52
CA LEU A 71 14.42 -10.09 2.71
C LEU A 71 13.17 -9.22 2.52
N TRP A 72 12.18 -9.78 1.84
CA TRP A 72 10.85 -9.22 1.68
C TRP A 72 9.90 -9.80 2.73
N VAL A 73 9.48 -8.97 3.67
CA VAL A 73 8.75 -9.43 4.85
C VAL A 73 7.41 -8.71 5.04
N GLY A 74 6.51 -9.33 5.80
CA GLY A 74 5.30 -8.65 6.26
C GLY A 74 5.62 -7.60 7.33
N SER A 75 4.83 -6.52 7.39
CA SER A 75 4.97 -5.48 8.43
C SER A 75 4.84 -6.03 9.85
N SER A 76 4.03 -7.08 10.02
CA SER A 76 3.87 -7.77 11.31
C SER A 76 5.18 -8.37 11.81
N CYS A 77 6.08 -8.81 10.92
CA CYS A 77 7.39 -9.33 11.31
C CYS A 77 8.30 -8.22 11.83
N ILE A 78 8.37 -7.10 11.11
CA ILE A 78 9.15 -5.92 11.52
C ILE A 78 8.65 -5.37 12.85
N LEU A 79 7.34 -5.41 13.11
CA LEU A 79 6.76 -4.92 14.37
C LEU A 79 6.86 -5.89 15.54
N ARG A 80 7.05 -7.19 15.25
CA ARG A 80 7.11 -8.24 16.26
C ARG A 80 8.53 -8.52 16.72
N PHE A 81 9.52 -8.37 15.83
CA PHE A 81 10.94 -8.41 16.17
C PHE A 81 11.44 -6.99 16.36
N GLU A 82 11.39 -6.51 17.60
CA GLU A 82 11.75 -5.13 17.96
C GLU A 82 13.23 -4.82 17.69
N GLU A 83 14.08 -5.84 17.60
CA GLU A 83 15.49 -5.71 17.26
C GLU A 83 15.73 -5.35 15.78
N ILE A 84 14.76 -5.61 14.88
CA ILE A 84 14.86 -5.12 13.49
C ILE A 84 14.79 -3.59 13.51
N VAL A 85 15.77 -2.95 12.92
CA VAL A 85 15.95 -1.49 12.97
C VAL A 85 14.96 -0.80 12.04
N VAL A 86 14.21 0.16 12.59
CA VAL A 86 13.36 1.08 11.82
C VAL A 86 13.80 2.49 12.11
N LEU A 87 14.09 3.25 11.06
CA LEU A 87 14.60 4.62 11.17
C LEU A 87 13.51 5.65 10.87
N ASP A 88 13.58 6.79 11.55
CA ASP A 88 12.81 7.99 11.18
C ASP A 88 13.47 8.76 10.01
N GLU A 89 12.85 9.87 9.62
CA GLU A 89 13.35 10.74 8.55
C GLU A 89 14.72 11.37 8.86
N ASN A 90 15.09 11.45 10.14
CA ASN A 90 16.36 11.97 10.62
C ASN A 90 17.40 10.85 10.84
N LYS A 91 17.13 9.63 10.34
CA LYS A 91 17.96 8.43 10.52
C LYS A 91 18.15 8.01 11.97
N ARG A 92 17.20 8.31 12.84
CA ARG A 92 17.18 7.87 14.24
C ARG A 92 16.39 6.59 14.37
N GLU A 93 16.94 5.64 15.11
CA GLU A 93 16.26 4.39 15.43
C GLU A 93 15.03 4.63 16.31
N LEU A 94 13.93 3.97 15.94
CA LEU A 94 12.66 4.03 16.64
C LEU A 94 12.44 2.79 17.48
N LEU A 95 12.40 2.99 18.80
CA LEU A 95 12.13 1.93 19.78
C LEU A 95 10.63 1.78 20.07
N ASP A 96 9.85 2.86 19.95
CA ASP A 96 8.42 2.83 20.21
C ASP A 96 7.64 2.16 19.07
N GLN A 97 6.82 1.15 19.42
CA GLN A 97 6.06 0.36 18.46
C GLN A 97 5.07 1.20 17.63
N LYS A 98 4.48 2.24 18.22
CA LYS A 98 3.52 3.10 17.52
C LYS A 98 4.22 3.99 16.51
N GLU A 99 5.39 4.53 16.83
CA GLU A 99 6.19 5.31 15.87
C GLU A 99 6.73 4.43 14.74
N ARG A 100 7.23 3.22 15.04
CA ARG A 100 7.63 2.23 14.01
C ARG A 100 6.48 1.93 13.05
N LYS A 101 5.30 1.64 13.59
CA LYS A 101 4.11 1.38 12.77
C LYS A 101 3.76 2.57 11.87
N LYS A 102 3.85 3.81 12.37
CA LYS A 102 3.62 5.01 11.55
C LYS A 102 4.60 5.11 10.37
N VAL A 103 5.86 4.74 10.56
CA VAL A 103 6.85 4.74 9.46
C VAL A 103 6.47 3.71 8.39
N LEU A 104 6.12 2.49 8.80
CA LEU A 104 5.67 1.44 7.87
C LEU A 104 4.38 1.83 7.14
N ASP A 105 3.39 2.36 7.86
CA ASP A 105 2.12 2.83 7.30
C ASP A 105 2.35 3.99 6.31
N LYS A 106 3.31 4.89 6.61
CA LYS A 106 3.69 6.00 5.73
C LYS A 106 4.35 5.50 4.45
N ALA A 107 5.30 4.55 4.55
CA ALA A 107 5.96 3.96 3.39
C ALA A 107 4.95 3.22 2.50
N LEU A 108 4.06 2.43 3.10
CA LEU A 108 2.97 1.76 2.40
C LEU A 108 2.06 2.76 1.68
N LYS A 109 1.63 3.81 2.37
CA LYS A 109 0.79 4.86 1.77
C LYS A 109 1.50 5.57 0.61
N ALA A 110 2.79 5.87 0.75
CA ALA A 110 3.57 6.46 -0.31
C ALA A 110 3.63 5.55 -1.55
N LYS A 111 3.84 4.23 -1.34
CA LYS A 111 3.83 3.24 -2.43
C LYS A 111 2.47 3.14 -3.11
N GLN A 112 1.38 3.11 -2.35
CA GLN A 112 0.02 3.09 -2.88
C GLN A 112 -0.29 4.33 -3.72
N ILE A 113 0.10 5.52 -3.23
CA ILE A 113 -0.04 6.77 -3.99
C ILE A 113 0.78 6.68 -5.29
N ASP A 114 2.04 6.26 -5.23
CA ASP A 114 2.89 6.15 -6.41
C ASP A 114 2.30 5.19 -7.46
N ALA A 115 1.84 4.01 -7.04
CA ALA A 115 1.17 3.04 -7.92
C ALA A 115 -0.11 3.62 -8.55
N SER A 116 -0.92 4.36 -7.77
CA SER A 116 -2.13 5.01 -8.30
C SER A 116 -1.85 6.08 -9.35
N LEU A 117 -0.61 6.62 -9.38
CA LEU A 117 -0.18 7.62 -10.35
C LEU A 117 0.37 7.01 -11.65
N ASP A 118 0.71 5.71 -11.70
CA ASP A 118 1.22 5.06 -12.90
C ASP A 118 0.26 5.14 -14.09
N PRO A 119 -1.05 4.83 -13.92
CA PRO A 119 -2.03 5.04 -14.99
C PRO A 119 -2.12 6.50 -15.46
N LEU A 120 -1.94 7.48 -14.56
CA LEU A 120 -1.95 8.90 -14.93
C LEU A 120 -0.70 9.30 -15.72
N ARG A 121 0.47 8.72 -15.40
CA ARG A 121 1.71 8.88 -16.17
C ARG A 121 1.57 8.30 -17.58
N ALA A 122 0.91 7.16 -17.71
CA ALA A 122 0.58 6.57 -19.01
C ALA A 122 -0.37 7.48 -19.80
N LEU A 123 -1.45 7.96 -19.16
CA LEU A 123 -2.42 8.88 -19.77
C LEU A 123 -1.77 10.16 -20.28
N TRP A 124 -0.84 10.74 -19.50
CA TRP A 124 -0.12 11.96 -19.88
C TRP A 124 0.59 11.86 -21.24
N LYS A 125 1.06 10.66 -21.59
CA LYS A 125 1.80 10.40 -22.83
C LYS A 125 0.88 10.31 -24.06
N VAL A 126 -0.40 10.00 -23.88
CA VAL A 126 -1.34 9.69 -24.98
C VAL A 126 -2.51 10.68 -25.10
N ALA A 127 -2.98 11.27 -23.99
CA ALA A 127 -4.14 12.17 -23.94
C ALA A 127 -3.69 13.64 -23.85
N PHE A 128 -3.03 14.13 -24.91
CA PHE A 128 -2.42 15.46 -24.97
C PHE A 128 -3.41 16.59 -24.65
N GLU A 129 -4.63 16.47 -25.16
CA GLU A 129 -5.72 17.44 -25.01
C GLU A 129 -6.28 17.51 -23.59
N LYS A 130 -6.02 16.49 -22.75
CA LYS A 130 -6.46 16.43 -21.34
C LYS A 130 -5.32 16.58 -20.34
N ARG A 131 -4.10 16.91 -20.78
CA ARG A 131 -2.92 17.02 -19.90
C ARG A 131 -3.15 17.90 -18.69
N SER A 132 -3.68 19.11 -18.85
CA SER A 132 -3.93 19.99 -17.69
C SER A 132 -4.86 19.33 -16.65
N THR A 133 -5.93 18.67 -17.09
CA THR A 133 -6.85 17.95 -16.21
C THR A 133 -6.15 16.76 -15.53
N ILE A 134 -5.38 15.97 -16.27
CA ILE A 134 -4.60 14.84 -15.73
C ILE A 134 -3.57 15.33 -14.71
N HIS A 135 -2.90 16.46 -14.98
CA HIS A 135 -1.96 17.09 -14.06
C HIS A 135 -2.61 17.40 -12.72
N ASN A 136 -3.76 18.08 -12.77
CA ASN A 136 -4.45 18.53 -11.57
C ASN A 136 -4.93 17.35 -10.73
N MET A 137 -5.52 16.32 -11.36
CA MET A 137 -5.91 15.09 -10.66
C MET A 137 -4.70 14.38 -10.04
N ALA A 138 -3.56 14.33 -10.75
CA ALA A 138 -2.33 13.74 -10.22
C ALA A 138 -1.80 14.50 -8.99
N LEU A 139 -1.87 15.84 -9.00
CA LEU A 139 -1.51 16.67 -7.84
C LEU A 139 -2.43 16.40 -6.65
N GLU A 140 -3.75 16.31 -6.88
CA GLU A 140 -4.71 16.00 -5.81
C GLU A 140 -4.45 14.62 -5.19
N ILE A 141 -4.22 13.60 -6.02
CA ILE A 141 -3.89 12.24 -5.57
C ILE A 141 -2.57 12.24 -4.79
N LYS A 142 -1.55 12.93 -5.29
CA LYS A 142 -0.24 13.05 -4.63
C LYS A 142 -0.34 13.72 -3.25
N ASP A 143 -1.23 14.69 -3.11
CA ASP A 143 -1.55 15.35 -1.84
C ASP A 143 -2.42 14.47 -0.91
N GLY A 144 -2.80 13.26 -1.33
CA GLY A 144 -3.67 12.35 -0.59
C GLY A 144 -5.12 12.79 -0.52
N LYS A 145 -5.58 13.64 -1.46
CA LYS A 145 -6.97 14.09 -1.54
C LYS A 145 -7.83 13.08 -2.29
N SER A 146 -9.09 12.98 -1.88
CA SER A 146 -10.10 12.21 -2.59
C SER A 146 -10.68 13.04 -3.73
N LEU A 147 -10.83 12.42 -4.90
CA LEU A 147 -11.37 13.09 -6.08
C LEU A 147 -12.91 13.13 -6.04
N PRO A 148 -13.55 14.18 -6.56
CA PRO A 148 -15.00 14.19 -6.79
C PRO A 148 -15.42 13.08 -7.77
N PRO A 149 -16.69 12.64 -7.73
CA PRO A 149 -17.19 11.61 -8.62
C PRO A 149 -16.98 11.94 -10.10
N ASP A 150 -17.22 13.18 -10.53
CA ASP A 150 -17.08 13.56 -11.94
C ASP A 150 -15.61 13.53 -12.40
N SER A 151 -14.67 13.92 -11.54
CA SER A 151 -13.23 13.78 -11.83
C SER A 151 -12.84 12.32 -12.00
N LEU A 152 -13.33 11.42 -11.13
CA LEU A 152 -13.09 9.97 -11.27
C LEU A 152 -13.72 9.41 -12.54
N ARG A 153 -14.94 9.86 -12.88
CA ARG A 153 -15.60 9.48 -14.14
C ARG A 153 -14.74 9.84 -15.34
N ILE A 154 -14.29 11.10 -15.43
CA ILE A 154 -13.42 11.56 -16.52
C ILE A 154 -12.12 10.74 -16.55
N LEU A 155 -11.50 10.52 -15.39
CA LEU A 155 -10.26 9.76 -15.28
C LEU A 155 -10.42 8.34 -15.82
N PHE A 156 -11.45 7.62 -15.37
CA PHE A 156 -11.71 6.24 -15.77
C PHE A 156 -12.12 6.12 -17.23
N GLU A 157 -12.95 7.04 -17.75
CA GLU A 157 -13.29 7.09 -19.17
C GLU A 157 -12.05 7.29 -20.05
N LEU A 158 -11.10 8.14 -19.61
CA LEU A 158 -9.85 8.32 -20.33
C LEU A 158 -8.97 7.07 -20.29
N MET A 159 -8.86 6.40 -19.13
CA MET A 159 -8.11 5.14 -19.02
C MET A 159 -8.71 4.05 -19.91
N ASP A 160 -10.03 3.87 -19.86
CA ASP A 160 -10.75 2.91 -20.70
C ASP A 160 -10.56 3.23 -22.20
N LYS A 161 -10.72 4.50 -22.61
CA LYS A 161 -10.56 4.96 -24.00
C LYS A 161 -9.16 4.68 -24.55
N HIS A 162 -8.13 4.78 -23.71
CA HIS A 162 -6.74 4.60 -24.09
C HIS A 162 -6.19 3.21 -23.74
N HIS A 163 -7.04 2.28 -23.28
CA HIS A 163 -6.65 0.92 -22.89
C HIS A 163 -5.50 0.89 -21.86
N ILE A 164 -5.58 1.77 -20.87
CA ILE A 164 -4.62 1.83 -19.77
C ILE A 164 -5.19 1.02 -18.62
N ASP A 165 -4.45 -0.01 -18.20
CA ASP A 165 -4.83 -0.84 -17.06
C ASP A 165 -4.76 -0.03 -15.75
N PHE A 166 -5.81 -0.17 -14.94
CA PHE A 166 -5.89 0.46 -13.62
C PHE A 166 -6.81 -0.33 -12.69
N ARG A 167 -6.66 -0.11 -11.38
CA ARG A 167 -7.57 -0.63 -10.35
C ARG A 167 -8.34 0.53 -9.74
N ALA A 168 -9.67 0.50 -9.83
CA ALA A 168 -10.49 1.57 -9.26
C ALA A 168 -10.29 1.73 -7.73
N ASN A 169 -10.06 0.62 -7.01
CA ASN A 169 -9.79 0.61 -5.56
C ASN A 169 -8.52 1.38 -5.15
N ASP A 170 -7.62 1.71 -6.09
CA ASP A 170 -6.41 2.51 -5.81
C ASP A 170 -6.72 4.01 -5.68
N TYR A 171 -7.94 4.42 -6.03
CA TYR A 171 -8.41 5.80 -5.93
C TYR A 171 -9.42 5.96 -4.80
N SER A 172 -9.59 7.20 -4.31
CA SER A 172 -10.55 7.54 -3.26
C SER A 172 -11.55 8.57 -3.74
N VAL A 173 -12.84 8.40 -3.41
CA VAL A 173 -13.93 9.31 -3.80
C VAL A 173 -14.37 10.24 -2.67
N ASN A 174 -14.53 11.53 -2.98
CA ASN A 174 -15.13 12.53 -2.11
C ASN A 174 -16.66 12.56 -2.30
N LEU A 175 -17.41 12.31 -1.22
CA LEU A 175 -18.88 12.34 -1.21
C LEU A 175 -19.42 13.23 -0.08
N ARG A 176 -18.66 14.25 0.32
CA ARG A 176 -19.04 15.14 1.42
C ARG A 176 -20.17 16.07 1.02
N SER A 177 -20.13 16.66 -0.18
CA SER A 177 -21.17 17.60 -0.62
C SER A 177 -22.39 16.87 -1.17
N GLU A 178 -23.56 17.50 -1.10
CA GLU A 178 -24.78 16.98 -1.74
C GLU A 178 -24.65 16.95 -3.26
N PHE A 179 -23.91 17.91 -3.83
CA PHE A 179 -23.63 17.97 -5.25
C PHE A 179 -22.84 16.75 -5.74
N ASP A 180 -21.78 16.34 -5.05
CA ASP A 180 -21.01 15.13 -5.39
C ASP A 180 -21.89 13.88 -5.30
N GLN A 181 -22.71 13.78 -4.26
CA GLN A 181 -23.64 12.66 -4.08
C GLN A 181 -24.67 12.58 -5.21
N PHE A 182 -25.17 13.75 -5.64
CA PHE A 182 -26.07 13.86 -6.79
C PHE A 182 -25.36 13.43 -8.08
N GLN A 183 -24.16 13.93 -8.36
CA GLN A 183 -23.37 13.53 -9.53
C GLN A 183 -23.23 12.01 -9.63
N LEU A 184 -22.83 11.35 -8.53
CA LEU A 184 -22.70 9.89 -8.49
C LEU A 184 -24.03 9.19 -8.81
N SER A 185 -25.14 9.67 -8.25
CA SER A 185 -26.46 9.03 -8.40
C SER A 185 -26.97 9.05 -9.85
N TYR A 186 -26.57 10.05 -10.63
CA TYR A 186 -26.96 10.23 -12.04
C TYR A 186 -25.99 9.59 -13.04
N MET A 187 -24.86 9.05 -12.60
CA MET A 187 -23.92 8.35 -13.48
C MET A 187 -24.48 7.01 -13.96
N PRO A 188 -24.03 6.50 -15.13
CA PRO A 188 -24.34 5.15 -15.57
C PRO A 188 -23.98 4.10 -14.50
N LYS A 189 -24.75 3.01 -14.42
CA LYS A 189 -24.58 1.99 -13.36
C LYS A 189 -23.18 1.37 -13.32
N ASP A 190 -22.53 1.18 -14.46
CA ASP A 190 -21.18 0.64 -14.49
C ASP A 190 -20.14 1.62 -13.93
N MET A 191 -20.33 2.92 -14.15
CA MET A 191 -19.52 3.96 -13.51
C MET A 191 -19.78 4.03 -12.00
N GLN A 192 -21.03 3.89 -11.56
CA GLN A 192 -21.36 3.80 -10.14
C GLN A 192 -20.64 2.62 -9.47
N LYS A 193 -20.58 1.45 -10.15
CA LYS A 193 -19.84 0.28 -9.66
C LYS A 193 -18.33 0.54 -9.58
N LYS A 194 -17.73 1.20 -10.58
CA LYS A 194 -16.31 1.60 -10.52
C LYS A 194 -16.05 2.58 -9.38
N ILE A 195 -16.89 3.58 -9.17
CA ILE A 195 -16.71 4.54 -8.06
C ILE A 195 -17.01 3.90 -6.70
N TRP A 196 -17.92 2.92 -6.64
CA TRP A 196 -18.18 2.14 -5.43
C TRP A 196 -16.91 1.44 -4.92
N LEU A 197 -16.06 0.95 -5.83
CA LEU A 197 -14.76 0.36 -5.49
C LEU A 197 -13.89 1.38 -4.73
N CYS A 198 -13.86 2.64 -5.17
CA CYS A 198 -13.12 3.76 -4.55
C CYS A 198 -13.63 4.20 -3.15
N MET A 199 -14.74 3.63 -2.65
CA MET A 199 -15.34 4.05 -1.38
C MET A 199 -14.72 3.35 -0.18
N SER A 200 -14.57 4.11 0.90
CA SER A 200 -14.27 3.55 2.23
C SER A 200 -15.42 2.65 2.72
N LYS A 201 -15.13 1.76 3.68
CA LYS A 201 -16.15 0.89 4.30
C LYS A 201 -17.34 1.69 4.86
N GLN A 202 -17.09 2.85 5.46
CA GLN A 202 -18.14 3.72 5.99
C GLN A 202 -19.01 4.32 4.87
N GLN A 203 -18.38 4.79 3.78
CA GLN A 203 -19.09 5.29 2.60
C GLN A 203 -19.94 4.17 1.97
N LYS A 204 -19.38 2.97 1.78
CA LYS A 204 -20.11 1.81 1.25
C LYS A 204 -21.36 1.54 2.08
N ASN A 205 -21.24 1.46 3.41
CA ASN A 205 -22.40 1.25 4.27
C ASN A 205 -23.46 2.35 4.14
N LYS A 206 -23.06 3.61 4.02
CA LYS A 206 -23.98 4.76 3.89
C LYS A 206 -24.72 4.78 2.53
N PHE A 207 -24.05 4.40 1.45
CA PHE A 207 -24.58 4.54 0.09
C PHE A 207 -25.11 3.24 -0.52
N ARG A 208 -24.97 2.09 0.17
CA ARG A 208 -25.40 0.77 -0.31
C ARG A 208 -26.82 0.76 -0.86
N GLU A 209 -27.78 1.13 -0.03
CA GLU A 209 -29.21 1.13 -0.39
C GLU A 209 -29.53 2.15 -1.49
N ARG A 210 -28.89 3.32 -1.44
CA ARG A 210 -29.11 4.39 -2.43
C ARG A 210 -28.65 4.01 -3.84
N LEU A 211 -27.58 3.24 -3.95
CA LEU A 211 -27.02 2.81 -5.23
C LEU A 211 -27.55 1.45 -5.69
N GLY A 212 -28.17 0.67 -4.78
CA GLY A 212 -28.75 -0.65 -5.08
C GLY A 212 -27.70 -1.74 -5.28
N PHE A 213 -26.66 -1.75 -4.43
CA PHE A 213 -25.59 -2.76 -4.41
C PHE A 213 -25.66 -3.67 -3.18
#